data_AF-A0A836QR66-F1
#
_entry.id   AF-A0A836QR66-F1
#
_cell.length_a   1.000
_cell.length_b   1.000
_cell.length_c   1.000
_cell.angle_alpha   90.00
_cell.angle_beta   90.00
_cell.angle_gamma   90.00
#
_symmetry.space_group_name_H-M   'P 1'
#
loop_
_entity.id
_entity.type
_entity.pdbx_description
1 polymer ?
#
loop_
_entity_poly.entity_id
_entity_poly.type
_entity_poly.pdbx_seq_one_letter_code
_entity_poly.pdbx_strand_id
1 'polypeptide(L)' 'MTKWVYPFGSGHADGSAEMLDLLGGKGANLAEMSKLGLPVPPGFTITTEV' A
#
# COMPACT_ATOMS: atom_id res chain seq x y z
N MET A 1 0.79 19.08 -3.17
CA MET A 1 -0.45 18.38 -3.57
C MET A 1 -0.54 17.11 -2.73
N THR A 2 -1.68 16.84 -2.13
CA THR A 2 -1.89 15.63 -1.31
C THR A 2 -2.02 14.40 -2.20
N LYS A 3 -1.40 13.28 -1.81
CA LYS A 3 -1.46 12.01 -2.55
C LYS A 3 -2.52 11.11 -1.94
N TRP A 4 -3.58 10.84 -2.71
CA TRP A 4 -4.76 10.12 -2.21
C TRP A 4 -4.76 8.61 -2.45
N VAL A 5 -3.94 8.12 -3.39
CA VAL A 5 -3.98 6.74 -3.87
C VAL A 5 -2.57 6.15 -3.84
N TYR A 6 -2.47 4.96 -3.24
CA TYR A 6 -1.24 4.21 -3.04
C TYR A 6 -1.34 2.85 -3.74
N PRO A 7 -0.86 2.72 -5.00
CA PRO A 7 -0.84 1.46 -5.72
C PRO A 7 0.13 0.44 -5.11
N PHE A 8 -0.19 -0.85 -5.28
CA PHE A 8 0.67 -2.00 -4.99
C PHE A 8 0.47 -3.09 -6.06
N GLY A 9 1.51 -3.86 -6.33
CA GLY A 9 1.49 -4.97 -7.29
C GLY A 9 2.84 -5.19 -7.96
N SER A 10 3.02 -6.38 -8.54
CA SER A 10 4.16 -6.68 -9.43
C SER A 10 5.53 -6.39 -8.79
N GLY A 11 5.72 -6.72 -7.52
CA GLY A 11 6.98 -6.48 -6.80
C GLY A 11 7.18 -5.03 -6.31
N HIS A 12 6.20 -4.15 -6.52
CA HIS A 12 6.30 -2.72 -6.22
C HIS A 12 5.10 -2.25 -5.39
N ALA A 13 5.33 -1.27 -4.53
CA ALA A 13 4.25 -0.57 -3.83
C ALA A 13 4.68 0.84 -3.43
N ASP A 14 3.74 1.76 -3.50
CA ASP A 14 3.91 3.14 -3.03
C ASP A 14 3.75 3.27 -1.51
N GLY A 15 3.25 2.21 -0.86
CA GLY A 15 3.13 2.08 0.58
C GLY A 15 4.19 1.18 1.23
N SER A 16 4.07 0.95 2.52
CA SER A 16 4.86 -0.02 3.29
C SER A 16 4.20 -0.35 4.63
N ALA A 17 4.76 -1.34 5.34
CA ALA A 17 4.28 -1.74 6.66
C ALA A 17 4.31 -0.61 7.70
N GLU A 18 5.15 0.42 7.55
CA GLU A 18 5.22 1.55 8.48
C GLU A 18 4.06 2.54 8.32
N MET A 19 3.30 2.47 7.23
CA MET A 19 2.26 3.45 6.89
C MET A 19 0.87 3.06 7.43
N LEU A 20 0.82 2.52 8.65
CA LEU A 20 -0.40 2.01 9.28
C LEU A 20 -1.47 3.09 9.46
N ASP A 21 -1.07 4.27 9.93
CA ASP A 21 -2.03 5.36 10.17
C ASP A 21 -2.61 5.92 8.87
N LEU A 22 -1.80 5.90 7.79
CA LEU A 22 -2.18 6.45 6.49
C LEU A 22 -2.98 5.47 5.62
N LEU A 23 -2.61 4.18 5.63
CA LEU A 23 -3.14 3.15 4.72
C LEU A 23 -4.02 2.11 5.44
N GLY A 24 -4.09 2.17 6.77
CA GLY A 24 -4.65 1.12 7.60
C GLY A 24 -3.80 -0.16 7.61
N GLY A 25 -4.04 -1.04 8.59
CA GLY A 25 -3.27 -2.28 8.75
C GLY A 25 -3.33 -3.23 7.54
N LYS A 26 -4.45 -3.26 6.81
CA LYS A 26 -4.59 -4.09 5.61
C LYS A 26 -3.82 -3.51 4.42
N GLY A 27 -3.96 -2.20 4.17
CA GLY A 27 -3.30 -1.53 3.04
C GLY A 27 -1.77 -1.51 3.20
N ALA A 28 -1.30 -1.23 4.42
CA ALA A 28 0.13 -1.28 4.76
C ALA A 28 0.73 -2.69 4.55
N ASN A 29 0.06 -3.74 5.04
CA ASN A 29 0.54 -5.11 4.86
C ASN A 29 0.47 -5.58 3.41
N LEU A 30 -0.56 -5.21 2.63
CA LEU A 30 -0.62 -5.54 1.20
C LEU A 30 0.53 -4.88 0.41
N ALA A 31 0.86 -3.64 0.73
CA ALA A 31 2.00 -2.94 0.15
C ALA A 31 3.32 -3.63 0.50
N GLU A 32 3.51 -4.04 1.75
CA GLU A 32 4.69 -4.77 2.21
C GLU A 32 4.83 -6.14 1.52
N MET A 33 3.74 -6.90 1.45
CA MET A 33 3.71 -8.18 0.73
C MET A 33 4.10 -8.01 -0.75
N SER A 34 3.63 -6.93 -1.39
CA SER A 34 4.02 -6.62 -2.76
C SER A 34 5.51 -6.31 -2.90
N LYS A 35 6.08 -5.51 -2.00
CA LYS A 35 7.53 -5.20 -1.96
C LYS A 35 8.40 -6.43 -1.72
N LEU A 36 7.93 -7.36 -0.91
CA LEU A 36 8.58 -8.65 -0.67
C LEU A 36 8.52 -9.60 -1.89
N GLY A 37 7.82 -9.19 -2.96
CA GLY A 37 7.66 -10.01 -4.17
C GLY A 37 6.69 -11.16 -4.02
N LEU A 38 5.85 -11.16 -2.97
CA LEU A 38 4.81 -12.18 -2.80
C LEU A 38 3.73 -12.00 -3.90
N PRO A 39 3.11 -13.10 -4.35
CA PRO A 39 2.07 -13.05 -5.38
C PRO A 39 0.77 -12.48 -4.80
N VAL A 40 0.72 -11.16 -4.63
CA VAL A 40 -0.51 -10.42 -4.34
C VAL A 40 -1.09 -9.86 -5.64
N PRO A 41 -2.40 -10.03 -5.90
CA PRO A 41 -3.04 -9.37 -7.02
C PRO A 41 -2.85 -7.84 -6.95
N PRO A 42 -2.58 -7.17 -8.08
CA PRO A 42 -2.37 -5.73 -8.09
C PRO A 42 -3.64 -4.98 -7.64
N GLY A 43 -3.43 -3.85 -6.97
CA GLY A 43 -4.50 -3.03 -6.41
C GLY A 43 -3.99 -1.67 -5.93
N PHE A 44 -4.80 -1.00 -5.13
CA PHE A 44 -4.44 0.28 -4.52
C PHE A 44 -5.16 0.47 -3.19
N THR A 45 -4.58 1.32 -2.34
CA THR A 45 -5.18 1.79 -1.09
C THR A 45 -5.49 3.28 -1.20
N ILE A 46 -6.68 3.69 -0.77
CA ILE A 46 -7.03 5.11 -0.58
C ILE A 46 -6.65 5.49 0.85
N THR A 47 -5.94 6.60 1.01
CA THR A 47 -5.43 7.06 2.32
C THR A 47 -6.56 7.50 3.27
N THR A 48 -6.26 7.49 4.56
CA THR A 48 -7.09 8.00 5.67
C THR A 48 -7.00 9.51 5.88
N GLU A 49 -6.11 10.23 5.18
CA GLU A 49 -6.04 11.69 5.19
C GLU A 49 -7.40 12.32 4.85
N VAL A 50 -7.59 13.59 5.24
CA VAL A 50 -8.83 14.36 5.03
C VAL A 50 -8.51 15.69 4.37
#